data_AF-A0A960IIY2-F1
#
_entry.id   AF-A0A960IIY2-F1
#
_cell.length_a   1.000
_cell.length_b   1.000
_cell.length_c   1.000
_cell.angle_alpha   90.00
_cell.angle_beta   90.00
_cell.angle_gamma   90.00
#
_symmetry.space_group_name_H-M   'P 1'
#
loop_
_entity.id
_entity.type
_entity.pdbx_description
1 polymer ?
#
loop_
_entity_poly.entity_id
_entity_poly.type
_entity_poly.pdbx_seq_one_letter_code
_entity_poly.pdbx_strand_id
1 'polypeptide(L)'
;REALAAGEAELLELWRRRALITGVVMGALAVAGLGMLAREAPPLWRSVSAGWVLEVASALCGGGAVLALALRRYTAAVLLTAGSVTTVMLGWMLAQYPLLVPPALTLEAAKAPDRVIWYSLAAAGAGGVLLLPAMLFLFDLFKWGPERERKRARRGLGA
;
A
#
# COMPACT_ATOMS: atom_id res chain seq x y z
N ARG A 1 -16.90 -4.08 -1.73
CA ARG A 1 -17.46 -3.71 -0.40
C ARG A 1 -18.69 -2.84 -0.56
N GLU A 2 -18.60 -1.76 -1.34
CA GLU A 2 -19.75 -0.90 -1.64
C GLU A 2 -20.86 -1.65 -2.38
N ALA A 3 -20.53 -2.42 -3.43
CA ALA A 3 -21.49 -3.32 -4.08
C ALA A 3 -22.15 -4.31 -3.09
N LEU A 4 -21.42 -4.81 -2.10
CA LEU A 4 -21.99 -5.65 -1.03
C LEU A 4 -22.95 -4.87 -0.13
N ALA A 5 -22.63 -3.62 0.19
CA ALA A 5 -23.50 -2.74 0.99
C ALA A 5 -24.76 -2.31 0.21
N ALA A 6 -24.66 -2.18 -1.11
CA ALA A 6 -25.76 -1.88 -2.04
C ALA A 6 -26.61 -3.11 -2.39
N GLY A 7 -26.12 -4.33 -2.14
CA GLY A 7 -26.83 -5.59 -2.46
C GLY A 7 -26.61 -6.08 -3.90
N GLU A 8 -25.63 -5.53 -4.60
CA GLU A 8 -25.32 -5.81 -6.01
C GLU A 8 -24.36 -7.01 -6.13
N ALA A 9 -24.91 -8.23 -6.02
CA ALA A 9 -24.12 -9.46 -5.99
C ALA A 9 -23.30 -9.69 -7.26
N GLU A 10 -23.84 -9.36 -8.43
CA GLU A 10 -23.17 -9.55 -9.73
C GLU A 10 -21.93 -8.65 -9.87
N LEU A 11 -22.07 -7.36 -9.53
CA LEU A 11 -20.96 -6.41 -9.53
C LEU A 11 -19.88 -6.81 -8.52
N LEU A 12 -20.28 -7.28 -7.33
CA LEU A 12 -19.32 -7.75 -6.33
C LEU A 12 -18.44 -8.89 -6.87
N GLU A 13 -19.04 -9.87 -7.55
CA GLU A 13 -18.31 -11.02 -8.10
C GLU A 13 -17.42 -10.60 -9.27
N LEU A 14 -17.89 -9.70 -10.15
CA LEU A 14 -17.10 -9.13 -11.23
C LEU A 14 -15.83 -8.43 -10.71
N TRP A 15 -15.98 -7.54 -9.72
CA TRP A 15 -14.86 -6.82 -9.12
C TRP A 15 -13.91 -7.75 -8.36
N ARG A 16 -14.44 -8.76 -7.66
CA ARG A 16 -13.63 -9.77 -6.99
C ARG A 16 -12.77 -10.54 -7.98
N ARG A 17 -13.35 -11.02 -9.09
CA ARG A 17 -12.62 -11.75 -10.13
C ARG A 17 -11.52 -10.87 -10.75
N ARG A 18 -11.84 -9.62 -11.11
CA ARG A 18 -10.86 -8.68 -11.64
C ARG A 18 -9.72 -8.41 -10.65
N ALA A 19 -10.05 -8.13 -9.40
CA ALA A 19 -9.04 -7.87 -8.37
C ALA A 19 -8.12 -9.09 -8.10
N LEU A 20 -8.66 -10.32 -8.14
CA LEU A 20 -7.85 -11.54 -8.03
C LEU A 20 -6.91 -11.70 -9.23
N ILE A 21 -7.42 -11.53 -10.46
CA ILE A 21 -6.59 -11.61 -11.67
C ILE A 21 -5.47 -10.58 -11.61
N THR A 22 -5.79 -9.32 -11.32
CA THR A 22 -4.78 -8.25 -11.21
C THR A 22 -3.77 -8.56 -10.11
N GLY A 23 -4.21 -9.04 -8.94
CA GLY A 23 -3.31 -9.40 -7.84
C GLY A 23 -2.32 -10.50 -8.23
N VAL A 24 -2.79 -11.55 -8.91
CA VAL A 24 -1.93 -12.64 -9.40
C VAL A 24 -0.95 -12.14 -10.46
N VAL A 25 -1.42 -11.36 -11.43
CA VAL A 25 -0.55 -10.80 -12.50
C VAL A 25 0.52 -9.89 -11.89
N MET A 26 0.16 -9.00 -10.97
CA MET A 26 1.13 -8.13 -10.29
C MET A 26 2.13 -8.94 -9.46
N GLY A 27 1.68 -9.98 -8.76
CA GLY A 27 2.58 -10.88 -8.03
C GLY A 27 3.57 -11.61 -8.94
N ALA A 28 3.09 -12.10 -10.10
CA ALA A 28 3.95 -12.75 -11.08
C ALA A 28 5.00 -11.78 -11.67
N LEU A 29 4.58 -10.55 -12.00
CA LEU A 29 5.48 -9.50 -12.49
C LEU A 29 6.51 -9.10 -11.43
N ALA A 30 6.12 -9.02 -10.16
CA ALA A 30 7.04 -8.73 -9.07
C ALA A 30 8.13 -9.81 -8.94
N VAL A 31 7.75 -11.10 -8.97
CA VAL A 31 8.71 -12.21 -8.94
C VAL A 31 9.63 -12.20 -10.16
N ALA A 32 9.08 -11.94 -11.35
CA ALA A 32 9.88 -11.82 -12.57
C ALA A 32 10.88 -10.65 -12.48
N GLY A 33 10.44 -9.51 -11.96
CA GLY A 33 11.30 -8.33 -11.72
C GLY A 33 12.44 -8.63 -10.75
N LEU A 34 12.17 -9.33 -9.64
CA LEU A 34 13.21 -9.77 -8.71
C LEU A 34 14.20 -10.75 -9.36
N GLY A 35 13.70 -11.67 -10.19
CA GLY A 35 14.54 -12.58 -10.95
C GLY A 35 15.45 -11.86 -11.96
N MET A 36 14.95 -10.81 -12.61
CA MET A 36 15.73 -9.95 -13.50
C MET A 36 16.77 -9.14 -12.72
N LEU A 37 16.37 -8.57 -11.58
CA LEU A 37 17.25 -7.83 -10.68
C LEU A 37 18.44 -8.67 -10.20
N ALA A 38 18.19 -9.94 -9.83
CA ALA A 38 19.21 -10.87 -9.40
C ALA A 38 20.25 -11.19 -10.50
N ARG A 39 19.86 -11.09 -11.78
CA ARG A 39 20.73 -11.39 -12.94
C ARG A 39 21.48 -10.16 -13.44
N GLU A 40 20.79 -9.02 -13.55
CA GLU A 40 21.30 -7.84 -14.26
C GLU A 40 21.94 -6.81 -13.33
N ALA A 41 21.60 -6.79 -12.03
CA ALA A 41 22.17 -5.86 -11.07
C ALA A 41 22.59 -6.56 -9.76
N PRO A 42 23.63 -7.41 -9.76
CA PRO A 42 24.07 -8.14 -8.57
C PRO A 42 24.40 -7.27 -7.33
N PRO A 43 24.95 -6.05 -7.47
CA PRO A 43 25.15 -5.16 -6.32
C PRO A 43 23.83 -4.71 -5.68
N LEU A 44 22.81 -4.41 -6.48
CA LEU A 44 21.49 -3.98 -6.01
C LEU A 44 20.70 -5.17 -5.45
N TRP A 45 20.85 -6.37 -6.02
CA TRP A 45 20.30 -7.59 -5.43
C TRP A 45 20.84 -7.85 -4.02
N ARG A 46 22.14 -7.63 -3.80
CA ARG A 46 22.76 -7.79 -2.48
C ARG A 46 22.17 -6.83 -1.44
N SER A 47 21.89 -5.58 -1.80
CA SER A 47 21.26 -4.63 -0.87
C SER A 47 19.80 -4.97 -0.57
N VAL A 48 19.03 -5.41 -1.57
CA VAL A 48 17.68 -5.97 -1.36
C VAL A 48 17.73 -7.18 -0.42
N SER A 49 18.69 -8.09 -0.63
CA SER A 49 18.84 -9.29 0.20
C SER A 49 19.23 -8.99 1.66
N ALA A 50 19.87 -7.85 1.93
CA ALA A 50 20.12 -7.40 3.29
C ALA A 50 18.84 -6.89 3.98
N GLY A 51 17.91 -6.31 3.21
CA GLY A 51 16.58 -5.87 3.65
C GLY A 51 15.48 -6.93 3.55
N TRP A 52 15.84 -8.22 3.47
CA TRP A 52 14.93 -9.34 3.16
C TRP A 52 13.66 -9.39 4.01
N VAL A 53 13.69 -8.88 5.25
CA VAL A 53 12.53 -8.84 6.15
C VAL A 53 11.37 -8.05 5.53
N LEU A 54 11.65 -6.92 4.89
CA LEU A 54 10.64 -6.08 4.24
C LEU A 54 10.11 -6.78 2.97
N GLU A 55 10.97 -7.45 2.21
CA GLU A 55 10.55 -8.21 1.04
C GLU A 55 9.61 -9.35 1.42
N VAL A 56 9.96 -10.10 2.48
CA VAL A 56 9.12 -11.19 3.02
C VAL A 56 7.82 -10.64 3.59
N ALA A 57 7.86 -9.56 4.37
CA ALA A 57 6.65 -8.95 4.90
C ALA A 57 5.73 -8.45 3.77
N SER A 58 6.29 -7.87 2.70
CA SER A 58 5.54 -7.50 1.51
C SER A 58 4.87 -8.72 0.86
N ALA A 59 5.62 -9.81 0.65
CA ALA A 59 5.11 -11.04 0.05
C ALA A 59 4.00 -11.68 0.89
N LEU A 60 4.17 -11.71 2.22
CA LEU A 60 3.17 -12.20 3.17
C LEU A 60 1.90 -11.34 3.15
N CYS A 61 2.05 -10.01 3.15
CA CYS A 61 0.93 -9.10 3.03
C CYS A 61 0.23 -9.21 1.67
N GLY A 62 0.96 -9.31 0.57
CA GLY A 62 0.41 -9.45 -0.78
C GLY A 62 -0.33 -10.76 -0.96
N GLY A 63 0.30 -11.89 -0.63
CA GLY A 63 -0.31 -13.21 -0.66
C GLY A 63 -1.50 -13.31 0.31
N GLY A 64 -1.35 -12.75 1.51
CA GLY A 64 -2.43 -12.64 2.49
C GLY A 64 -3.61 -11.83 1.97
N ALA A 65 -3.38 -10.77 1.22
CA ALA A 65 -4.45 -9.96 0.62
C ALA A 65 -5.23 -10.76 -0.43
N VAL A 66 -4.54 -11.49 -1.29
CA VAL A 66 -5.15 -12.38 -2.30
C VAL A 66 -5.96 -13.48 -1.61
N LEU A 67 -5.40 -14.13 -0.59
CA LEU A 67 -6.09 -15.16 0.20
C LEU A 67 -7.32 -14.59 0.91
N ALA A 68 -7.18 -13.44 1.57
CA ALA A 68 -8.30 -12.76 2.24
C ALA A 68 -9.41 -12.40 1.24
N LEU A 69 -9.05 -11.96 0.03
CA LEU A 69 -10.00 -11.67 -1.04
C LEU A 69 -10.70 -12.95 -1.56
N ALA A 70 -9.94 -14.04 -1.71
CA ALA A 70 -10.48 -15.34 -2.11
C ALA A 70 -11.51 -15.86 -1.08
N LEU A 71 -11.18 -15.72 0.22
CA LEU A 71 -12.05 -16.04 1.37
C LEU A 71 -13.16 -15.00 1.63
N ARG A 72 -13.38 -14.04 0.72
CA ARG A 72 -14.40 -12.97 0.84
C ARG A 72 -14.24 -12.08 2.09
N ARG A 73 -13.06 -12.06 2.73
CA ARG A 73 -12.69 -11.19 3.86
C ARG A 73 -12.19 -9.83 3.36
N TYR A 74 -13.10 -9.05 2.78
CA TYR A 74 -12.75 -7.81 2.08
C TYR A 74 -12.01 -6.80 2.96
N THR A 75 -12.33 -6.69 4.27
CA THR A 75 -11.66 -5.77 5.21
C THR A 75 -10.18 -6.06 5.34
N ALA A 76 -9.85 -7.31 5.63
CA ALA A 76 -8.47 -7.79 5.75
C ALA A 76 -7.72 -7.63 4.43
N ALA A 77 -8.36 -7.92 3.28
CA ALA A 77 -7.72 -7.79 1.98
C ALA A 77 -7.14 -6.38 1.73
N VAL A 78 -7.88 -5.30 2.02
CA VAL A 78 -7.35 -3.94 1.80
C VAL A 78 -6.26 -3.57 2.80
N LEU A 79 -6.38 -3.97 4.07
CA LEU A 79 -5.34 -3.70 5.06
C LEU A 79 -4.03 -4.39 4.68
N LEU A 80 -4.11 -5.65 4.23
CA LEU A 80 -2.98 -6.42 3.76
C LEU A 80 -2.40 -5.84 2.47
N THR A 81 -3.24 -5.38 1.52
CA THR A 81 -2.74 -4.68 0.32
C THR A 81 -2.01 -3.39 0.70
N ALA A 82 -2.56 -2.58 1.60
CA ALA A 82 -1.91 -1.35 2.07
C ALA A 82 -0.57 -1.66 2.77
N GLY A 83 -0.53 -2.69 3.61
CA GLY A 83 0.69 -3.18 4.24
C GLY A 83 1.74 -3.63 3.22
N SER A 84 1.34 -4.39 2.20
CA SER A 84 2.23 -4.85 1.13
C SER A 84 2.86 -3.65 0.40
N VAL A 85 2.05 -2.70 -0.07
CA VAL A 85 2.55 -1.50 -0.77
C VAL A 85 3.51 -0.69 0.10
N THR A 86 3.16 -0.47 1.37
CA THR A 86 4.00 0.27 2.32
C THR A 86 5.35 -0.41 2.49
N THR A 87 5.34 -1.74 2.63
CA THR A 87 6.55 -2.53 2.86
C THR A 87 7.44 -2.58 1.61
N VAL A 88 6.87 -2.67 0.40
CA VAL A 88 7.64 -2.54 -0.85
C VAL A 88 8.34 -1.19 -0.94
N MET A 89 7.62 -0.10 -0.63
CA MET A 89 8.19 1.25 -0.68
C MET A 89 9.35 1.42 0.31
N LEU A 90 9.20 0.89 1.54
CA LEU A 90 10.26 0.91 2.54
C LEU A 90 11.44 0.00 2.16
N GLY A 91 11.16 -1.20 1.63
CA GLY A 91 12.18 -2.13 1.17
C GLY A 91 13.02 -1.54 0.03
N TRP A 92 12.36 -0.88 -0.93
CA TRP A 92 13.03 -0.17 -2.02
C TRP A 92 13.94 0.96 -1.51
N MET A 93 13.43 1.81 -0.62
CA MET A 93 14.22 2.89 0.01
C MET A 93 15.46 2.35 0.72
N LEU A 94 15.30 1.27 1.49
CA LEU A 94 16.40 0.64 2.22
C LEU A 94 17.42 0.00 1.27
N ALA A 95 16.97 -0.61 0.18
CA ALA A 95 17.82 -1.25 -0.81
C ALA A 95 18.68 -0.24 -1.60
N GLN A 96 18.23 1.01 -1.75
CA GLN A 96 19.00 2.05 -2.43
C GLN A 96 19.99 2.75 -1.49
N TYR A 97 19.70 2.85 -0.19
CA TYR A 97 20.55 3.56 0.77
C TYR A 97 22.01 3.03 0.78
N PRO A 98 23.04 3.91 0.74
CA PRO A 98 23.02 5.38 0.80
C PRO A 98 23.03 6.07 -0.59
N LEU A 99 22.79 5.34 -1.67
CA LEU A 99 22.82 5.85 -3.05
C LEU A 99 21.44 6.34 -3.49
N LEU A 100 21.38 7.52 -4.10
CA LEU A 100 20.17 8.03 -4.77
C LEU A 100 20.10 7.54 -6.22
N VAL A 101 21.24 7.57 -6.92
CA VAL A 101 21.38 7.05 -8.28
C VAL A 101 22.68 6.25 -8.36
N PRO A 102 22.62 4.91 -8.27
CA PRO A 102 23.80 4.08 -8.39
C PRO A 102 24.46 4.20 -9.79
N PRO A 103 25.79 4.19 -9.89
CA PRO A 103 26.77 4.27 -8.80
C PRO A 103 27.17 5.72 -8.43
N ALA A 104 26.69 6.72 -9.17
CA ALA A 104 27.30 8.04 -9.24
C ALA A 104 26.88 9.03 -8.15
N LEU A 105 25.69 8.88 -7.56
CA LEU A 105 25.12 9.90 -6.67
C LEU A 105 24.75 9.33 -5.30
N THR A 106 25.44 9.81 -4.27
CA THR A 106 25.16 9.50 -2.86
C THR A 106 24.17 10.49 -2.26
N LEU A 107 23.48 10.07 -1.20
CA LEU A 107 22.57 10.91 -0.42
C LEU A 107 23.26 12.17 0.13
N GLU A 108 24.48 12.02 0.65
CA GLU A 108 25.26 13.14 1.19
C GLU A 108 25.69 14.13 0.11
N ALA A 109 26.08 13.65 -1.07
CA ALA A 109 26.47 14.54 -2.18
C ALA A 109 25.27 15.27 -2.80
N ALA A 110 24.08 14.65 -2.79
CA ALA A 110 22.84 15.24 -3.30
C ALA A 110 22.10 16.11 -2.27
N LYS A 111 22.56 16.15 -1.02
CA LYS A 111 21.89 16.80 0.09
C LYS A 111 21.81 18.32 -0.14
N ALA A 112 20.60 18.88 -0.02
CA ALA A 112 20.41 20.33 0.00
C ALA A 112 20.99 20.96 1.30
N PRO A 113 21.26 22.28 1.33
CA PRO A 113 21.66 22.94 2.57
C PRO A 113 20.68 22.66 3.72
N ASP A 114 21.19 22.45 4.93
CA ASP A 114 20.40 21.97 6.08
C ASP A 114 19.12 22.80 6.33
N ARG A 115 19.20 24.12 6.15
CA ARG A 115 18.03 25.01 6.31
C ARG A 115 16.90 24.67 5.33
N VAL A 116 17.22 24.37 4.08
CA VAL A 116 16.23 24.01 3.05
C VAL A 116 15.56 22.69 3.38
N ILE A 117 16.30 21.73 3.93
CA ILE A 117 15.74 20.45 4.39
C ILE A 117 14.74 20.68 5.51
N TRP A 118 15.09 21.47 6.53
CA TRP A 118 14.18 21.76 7.63
C TRP A 118 12.93 22.51 7.18
N TYR A 119 13.04 23.48 6.27
CA TYR A 119 11.88 24.19 5.73
C TYR A 119 11.00 23.28 4.86
N SER A 120 11.60 22.45 4.02
CA SER A 120 10.87 21.47 3.21
C SER A 120 10.14 20.45 4.10
N LEU A 121 10.80 19.99 5.17
CA LEU A 121 10.22 19.07 6.13
C LEU A 121 9.07 19.70 6.91
N ALA A 122 9.22 20.96 7.34
CA ALA A 122 8.15 21.71 8.00
C ALA A 122 6.95 21.92 7.06
N ALA A 123 7.19 22.27 5.80
CA ALA A 123 6.13 22.45 4.80
C ALA A 123 5.40 21.14 4.50
N ALA A 124 6.13 20.03 4.33
CA ALA A 124 5.55 18.70 4.16
C ALA A 124 4.74 18.26 5.39
N GLY A 125 5.26 18.52 6.58
CA GLY A 125 4.57 18.25 7.85
C GLY A 125 3.28 19.05 7.99
N ALA A 126 3.32 20.37 7.73
CA ALA A 126 2.14 21.23 7.73
C ALA A 126 1.10 20.78 6.69
N GLY A 127 1.56 20.42 5.49
CA GLY A 127 0.71 19.82 4.45
C GLY A 127 0.07 18.52 4.91
N GLY A 128 0.80 17.64 5.59
CA GLY A 128 0.27 16.41 6.18
C GLY A 128 -0.78 16.68 7.26
N VAL A 129 -0.54 17.64 8.15
CA VAL A 129 -1.49 18.08 9.19
C VAL A 129 -2.76 18.67 8.59
N LEU A 130 -2.69 19.29 7.41
CA LEU A 130 -3.87 19.78 6.71
C LEU A 130 -4.60 18.66 5.94
N LEU A 131 -3.84 17.83 5.24
CA LEU A 131 -4.37 16.87 4.25
C LEU A 131 -4.92 15.60 4.91
N LEU A 132 -4.28 15.10 5.98
CA LEU A 132 -4.76 13.91 6.68
C LEU A 132 -6.14 14.12 7.32
N PRO A 133 -6.43 15.20 8.07
CA PRO A 133 -7.77 15.45 8.60
C PRO A 133 -8.79 15.65 7.50
N ALA A 134 -8.45 16.33 6.40
CA ALA A 134 -9.35 16.52 5.28
C ALA A 134 -9.73 15.19 4.62
N MET A 135 -8.77 14.29 4.41
CA MET A 135 -9.02 12.93 3.91
C MET A 135 -9.86 12.12 4.89
N LEU A 136 -9.58 12.19 6.19
CA LEU A 136 -10.35 11.50 7.22
C LEU A 136 -11.79 12.00 7.26
N PHE A 137 -11.99 13.32 7.18
CA PHE A 137 -13.31 13.94 7.10
C PHE A 137 -14.05 13.50 5.83
N LEU A 138 -13.37 13.47 4.68
CA LEU A 138 -13.95 12.98 3.43
C LEU A 138 -14.42 11.51 3.55
N PHE A 139 -13.58 10.64 4.12
CA PHE A 139 -13.97 9.25 4.34
C PHE A 139 -15.09 9.10 5.37
N ASP A 140 -15.10 9.92 6.42
CA ASP A 140 -16.19 9.89 7.38
C ASP A 140 -17.52 10.31 6.73
N LEU A 141 -17.50 11.41 5.97
CA LEU A 141 -18.69 11.95 5.31
C LEU A 141 -19.28 11.01 4.26
N PHE A 142 -18.44 10.44 3.38
CA PHE A 142 -18.93 9.67 2.23
C PHE A 142 -18.95 8.16 2.46
N LYS A 143 -18.19 7.63 3.43
CA LYS A 143 -18.01 6.19 3.59
C LYS A 143 -18.50 5.67 4.92
N TRP A 144 -18.06 6.26 6.04
CA TRP A 144 -18.32 5.69 7.37
C TRP A 144 -19.62 6.19 8.00
N GLY A 145 -19.96 7.47 7.84
CA GLY A 145 -21.19 8.08 8.36
C GLY A 145 -22.46 7.40 7.84
N PRO A 146 -22.66 7.31 6.51
CA PRO A 146 -23.83 6.64 5.93
C PRO A 146 -23.94 5.16 6.34
N GLU A 147 -22.82 4.46 6.47
CA GLU A 147 -22.80 3.06 6.93
C GLU A 147 -23.24 2.94 8.41
N ARG A 148 -22.80 3.86 9.27
CA ARG A 148 -23.17 3.89 10.70
C ARG A 148 -24.67 4.18 10.88
N GLU A 149 -25.22 5.14 10.14
CA GLU A 149 -26.65 5.47 10.19
C GLU A 149 -27.53 4.32 9.74
N ARG A 150 -27.18 3.66 8.61
CA ARG A 150 -27.92 2.51 8.10
C ARG A 150 -27.91 1.33 9.08
N LYS A 151 -26.79 1.10 9.79
CA LYS A 151 -26.69 0.08 10.85
C LYS A 151 -27.53 0.44 12.08
N ARG A 152 -27.60 1.73 12.46
CA ARG A 152 -28.47 2.20 13.56
C ARG A 152 -29.95 2.01 13.23
N ALA A 153 -30.39 2.40 12.04
CA ALA A 153 -31.78 2.25 11.60
C ALA A 153 -32.23 0.77 11.62
N ARG A 154 -31.38 -0.16 11.17
CA ARG A 154 -31.66 -1.60 11.22
C ARG A 154 -31.76 -2.17 12.64
N ARG A 155 -31.02 -1.62 13.61
CA ARG A 155 -31.11 -2.04 15.01
C ARG A 155 -32.37 -1.52 15.69
N GLY A 156 -32.86 -0.33 15.31
CA GLY A 156 -34.09 0.25 15.86
C GLY A 156 -35.38 -0.38 15.35
N LEU A 157 -35.38 -1.02 14.18
CA LEU A 157 -36.53 -1.76 13.62
C LEU A 157 -36.67 -3.20 14.15
N GLY A 158 -35.69 -3.69 14.91
CA GLY A 158 -35.68 -5.03 15.50
C GLY A 158 -36.00 -5.07 16.99
N ALA A 159 -36.39 -3.93 17.58
CA ALA A 159 -36.85 -3.78 18.96
C ALA A 159 -38.33 -3.36 18.93
#